data_AF-U6LUC3-F1
#
_entry.id   AF-U6LUC3-F1
#
_cell.length_a   1.000
_cell.length_b   1.000
_cell.length_c   1.000
_cell.angle_alpha   90.00
_cell.angle_beta   90.00
_cell.angle_gamma   90.00
#
_symmetry.space_group_name_H-M   'P 1'
#
loop_
_entity.id
_entity.type
_entity.pdbx_description
1 polymer ?
#
loop_
_entity_poly.entity_id
_entity_poly.type
_entity_poly.pdbx_seq_one_letter_code
_entity_poly.pdbx_strand_id
1 'polypeptide(L)'
;MGLGVRKERNPGSAQTRAIDGTYAYAVQDGTNANSEAAVKNWKEALSNFSSLPPEYSEDTEPYNNPQNISFISLVNRKDNPKVDCVYFTCPAKPADPDQDSDTGGLEHGPEGRNKKQRSGNENTVDKEVKALRCVITPNALIASTAPYTQSQWDQVTTGLSENAAAGVPTPLGFAAAAVGFFLL
;
A
#
# COMPACT_ATOMS: atom_id res chain seq x y z
N MET A 1 -27.17 -50.22 10.75
CA MET A 1 -27.18 -48.75 10.88
C MET A 1 -25.96 -48.18 10.16
N GLY A 2 -26.13 -47.38 9.12
CA GLY A 2 -25.04 -46.70 8.42
C GLY A 2 -24.87 -45.28 8.95
N LEU A 3 -23.65 -44.88 9.30
CA LEU A 3 -23.31 -43.48 9.62
C LEU A 3 -22.64 -42.87 8.39
N GLY A 4 -23.27 -41.83 7.86
CA GLY A 4 -22.97 -41.23 6.57
C GLY A 4 -21.64 -40.47 6.54
N VAL A 5 -20.91 -40.69 5.45
CA VAL A 5 -19.82 -39.83 4.99
C VAL A 5 -20.39 -38.44 4.74
N ARG A 6 -19.90 -37.41 5.43
CA ARG A 6 -20.19 -36.02 5.04
C ARG A 6 -19.58 -35.79 3.67
N LYS A 7 -20.43 -35.65 2.67
CA LYS A 7 -20.08 -35.23 1.31
C LYS A 7 -19.24 -33.96 1.40
N GLU A 8 -18.00 -34.02 0.95
CA GLU A 8 -17.18 -32.83 0.75
C GLU A 8 -17.96 -31.87 -0.15
N ARG A 9 -18.23 -30.67 0.37
CA ARG A 9 -18.79 -29.59 -0.44
C ARG A 9 -17.69 -29.21 -1.43
N ASN A 10 -17.89 -29.60 -2.69
CA ASN A 10 -17.16 -29.07 -3.84
C ASN A 10 -17.02 -27.55 -3.64
N PRO A 11 -15.81 -26.99 -3.46
CA PRO A 11 -15.64 -25.55 -3.49
C PRO A 11 -15.88 -25.15 -4.94
N GLY A 12 -17.16 -24.88 -5.26
CA GLY A 12 -17.54 -24.27 -6.52
C GLY A 12 -16.58 -23.12 -6.77
N SER A 13 -15.87 -23.20 -7.89
CA SER A 13 -14.78 -22.33 -8.27
C SER A 13 -15.01 -20.92 -7.73
N ALA A 14 -14.25 -20.53 -6.70
CA ALA A 14 -14.08 -19.12 -6.42
C ALA A 14 -13.47 -18.55 -7.71
N GLN A 15 -14.30 -17.91 -8.54
CA GLN A 15 -13.80 -17.12 -9.64
C GLN A 15 -13.03 -15.99 -8.99
N THR A 16 -11.71 -16.16 -8.87
CA THR A 16 -10.79 -15.07 -8.58
C THR A 16 -10.90 -14.11 -9.75
N ARG A 17 -11.82 -13.15 -9.65
CA ARG A 17 -11.82 -12.01 -10.57
C ARG A 17 -10.52 -11.29 -10.28
N ALA A 18 -9.64 -11.22 -11.28
CA ALA A 18 -8.46 -10.39 -11.18
C ALA A 18 -8.91 -8.96 -10.85
N ILE A 19 -8.41 -8.39 -9.76
CA ILE A 19 -8.69 -6.99 -9.45
C ILE A 19 -7.79 -6.17 -10.38
N ASP A 20 -8.42 -5.42 -11.29
CA ASP A 20 -7.73 -4.53 -12.21
C ASP A 20 -7.37 -3.23 -11.49
N GLY A 21 -6.28 -3.27 -10.73
CA GLY A 21 -5.83 -2.15 -9.94
C GLY A 21 -4.39 -2.26 -9.47
N THR A 22 -3.82 -1.11 -9.13
CA THR A 22 -2.50 -1.01 -8.51
C THR A 22 -2.61 -1.04 -6.99
N TYR A 23 -1.61 -1.59 -6.33
CA TYR A 23 -1.58 -1.67 -4.88
C TYR A 23 -0.76 -0.55 -4.26
N ALA A 24 -1.29 0.03 -3.19
CA ALA A 24 -0.52 0.83 -2.25
C ALA A 24 -0.40 0.08 -0.92
N TYR A 25 0.77 0.14 -0.28
CA TYR A 25 0.99 -0.51 1.00
C TYR A 25 1.77 0.41 1.94
N ALA A 26 1.45 0.33 3.22
CA ALA A 26 2.21 0.95 4.29
C ALA A 26 2.34 -0.07 5.42
N VAL A 27 3.57 -0.54 5.65
CA VAL A 27 3.90 -1.35 6.83
C VAL A 27 4.23 -0.39 7.96
N GLN A 28 3.70 -0.66 9.15
CA GLN A 28 3.73 0.24 10.29
C GLN A 28 4.06 -0.57 11.55
N ASP A 29 4.94 -0.04 12.39
CA ASP A 29 5.31 -0.71 13.64
C ASP A 29 4.42 -0.28 14.81
N GLY A 30 3.97 -1.26 15.59
CA GLY A 30 3.44 -1.07 16.95
C GLY A 30 2.29 -0.07 17.10
N THR A 31 2.36 0.74 18.16
CA THR A 31 1.27 1.60 18.67
C THR A 31 0.96 2.81 17.79
N ASN A 32 1.82 3.17 16.84
CA ASN A 32 1.69 4.35 15.98
C ASN A 32 1.05 4.05 14.62
N ALA A 33 0.63 2.81 14.39
CA ALA A 33 0.03 2.36 13.15
C ALA A 33 -1.42 2.83 12.99
N ASN A 34 -1.61 3.94 12.28
CA ASN A 34 -2.90 4.51 11.95
C ASN A 34 -2.94 5.01 10.48
N SER A 35 -4.11 5.40 10.00
CA SER A 35 -4.29 5.90 8.63
C SER A 35 -3.42 7.12 8.32
N GLU A 36 -3.18 7.99 9.30
CA GLU A 36 -2.36 9.19 9.14
C GLU A 36 -0.89 8.85 8.89
N ALA A 37 -0.32 7.92 9.66
CA ALA A 37 1.04 7.44 9.46
C ALA A 37 1.21 6.76 8.10
N ALA A 38 0.18 6.05 7.60
CA ALA A 38 0.21 5.46 6.26
C ALA A 38 0.23 6.55 5.17
N VAL A 39 -0.65 7.55 5.29
CA VAL A 39 -0.68 8.70 4.37
C VAL A 39 0.63 9.48 4.39
N LYS A 40 1.22 9.70 5.58
CA LYS A 40 2.53 10.36 5.70
C LYS A 40 3.62 9.57 4.99
N ASN A 41 3.70 8.26 5.23
CA ASN A 41 4.66 7.38 4.57
C ASN A 41 4.53 7.46 3.04
N TRP A 42 3.33 7.46 2.48
CA TRP A 42 3.16 7.59 1.03
C TRP A 42 3.56 8.98 0.51
N LYS A 43 3.22 10.05 1.23
CA LYS A 43 3.57 11.42 0.83
C LYS A 43 5.08 11.68 0.80
N GLU A 44 5.84 11.07 1.70
CA GLU A 44 7.31 11.20 1.74
C GLU A 44 7.98 10.76 0.43
N ALA A 45 7.36 9.82 -0.31
CA ALA A 45 7.84 9.39 -1.61
C ALA A 45 7.85 10.49 -2.67
N LEU A 46 7.08 11.58 -2.49
CA LEU A 46 7.11 12.72 -3.43
C LEU A 46 8.54 13.27 -3.61
N SER A 47 9.34 13.27 -2.53
CA SER A 47 10.74 13.72 -2.57
C SER A 47 11.65 12.85 -3.44
N ASN A 48 11.24 11.63 -3.77
CA ASN A 48 11.97 10.74 -4.69
C ASN A 48 11.77 11.13 -6.16
N PHE A 49 10.90 12.11 -6.46
CA PHE A 49 10.61 12.60 -7.80
C PHE A 49 10.97 14.09 -7.92
N SER A 50 12.13 14.37 -8.53
CA SER A 50 12.55 15.75 -8.83
C SER A 50 11.89 16.34 -10.09
N SER A 51 11.23 15.50 -10.88
CA SER A 51 10.59 15.85 -12.15
C SER A 51 9.37 14.96 -12.38
N LEU A 52 8.71 15.15 -13.52
CA LEU A 52 7.66 14.25 -14.01
C LEU A 52 8.13 12.78 -13.89
N PRO A 53 7.34 11.88 -13.27
CA PRO A 53 7.67 10.47 -13.20
C PRO A 53 7.85 9.88 -14.61
N PRO A 54 8.90 9.07 -14.83
CA PRO A 54 9.19 8.49 -16.14
C PRO A 54 8.17 7.42 -16.52
N GLU A 55 8.28 6.87 -17.73
CA GLU A 55 7.47 5.72 -18.15
C GLU A 55 7.58 4.56 -17.17
N TYR A 56 6.44 3.93 -16.87
CA TYR A 56 6.42 2.82 -15.94
C TYR A 56 7.11 1.59 -16.52
N SER A 57 8.07 1.05 -15.76
CA SER A 57 8.65 -0.27 -15.97
C SER A 57 8.81 -0.96 -14.62
N GLU A 58 8.33 -2.20 -14.54
CA GLU A 58 8.39 -3.00 -13.33
C GLU A 58 9.86 -3.23 -12.91
N ASP A 59 10.10 -3.21 -11.60
CA ASP A 59 11.41 -3.46 -10.98
C ASP A 59 12.58 -2.56 -11.45
N THR A 60 12.29 -1.41 -12.06
CA THR A 60 13.29 -0.41 -12.47
C THR A 60 13.14 0.88 -11.67
N GLU A 61 14.22 1.65 -11.46
CA GLU A 61 14.10 2.95 -10.79
C GLU A 61 13.20 3.91 -11.58
N PRO A 62 12.34 4.71 -10.92
CA PRO A 62 12.13 4.80 -9.47
C PRO A 62 11.11 3.78 -8.91
N TYR A 63 10.56 2.92 -9.76
CA TYR A 63 9.45 1.99 -9.53
C TYR A 63 9.82 0.70 -8.78
N ASN A 64 11.12 0.39 -8.67
CA ASN A 64 11.64 -0.66 -7.79
C ASN A 64 11.50 -0.31 -6.29
N ASN A 65 11.24 0.96 -5.95
CA ASN A 65 10.85 1.37 -4.61
C ASN A 65 9.32 1.26 -4.50
N PRO A 66 8.78 0.32 -3.71
CA PRO A 66 7.35 0.11 -3.76
C PRO A 66 6.57 1.20 -2.95
N GLN A 67 7.27 2.06 -2.18
CA GLN A 67 6.71 3.31 -1.62
C GLN A 67 6.36 4.30 -2.75
N ASN A 68 7.20 4.36 -3.80
CA ASN A 68 6.97 5.19 -4.99
C ASN A 68 5.78 4.68 -5.80
N ILE A 69 5.67 3.35 -5.95
CA ILE A 69 4.48 2.69 -6.54
C ILE A 69 3.23 3.07 -5.76
N SER A 70 3.28 2.96 -4.43
CA SER A 70 2.14 3.26 -3.56
C SER A 70 1.70 4.72 -3.70
N PHE A 71 2.65 5.65 -3.72
CA PHE A 71 2.39 7.07 -3.91
C PHE A 71 1.71 7.38 -5.25
N ILE A 72 2.30 6.92 -6.36
CA ILE A 72 1.75 7.14 -7.72
C ILE A 72 0.36 6.51 -7.85
N SER A 73 0.19 5.34 -7.25
CA SER A 73 -1.11 4.65 -7.24
C SER A 73 -2.18 5.44 -6.50
N LEU A 74 -1.85 6.13 -5.39
CA LEU A 74 -2.83 6.88 -4.62
C LEU A 74 -3.24 8.20 -5.26
N VAL A 75 -2.31 8.86 -5.97
CA VAL A 75 -2.60 10.09 -6.73
C VAL A 75 -2.98 9.79 -8.18
N ASN A 76 -3.77 8.73 -8.37
CA ASN A 76 -4.22 8.24 -9.67
C ASN A 76 -5.09 9.29 -10.40
N ARG A 77 -4.74 9.59 -11.66
CA ARG A 77 -5.42 10.58 -12.51
C ARG A 77 -6.28 9.96 -13.61
N LYS A 78 -6.51 8.65 -13.56
CA LYS A 78 -7.50 7.98 -14.41
C LYS A 78 -8.91 8.39 -14.00
N ASP A 79 -9.87 8.17 -14.89
CA ASP A 79 -11.26 8.54 -14.65
C ASP A 79 -11.84 7.74 -13.48
N ASN A 80 -12.50 8.45 -12.55
CA ASN A 80 -13.21 7.88 -11.40
C ASN A 80 -12.36 6.90 -10.55
N PRO A 81 -11.21 7.36 -10.00
CA PRO A 81 -10.34 6.49 -9.22
C PRO A 81 -11.04 6.09 -7.91
N LYS A 82 -10.98 4.80 -7.58
CA LYS A 82 -11.52 4.22 -6.35
C LYS A 82 -10.39 3.64 -5.52
N VAL A 83 -10.52 3.74 -4.21
CA VAL A 83 -9.54 3.21 -3.26
C VAL A 83 -10.26 2.29 -2.29
N ASP A 84 -9.94 1.01 -2.34
CA ASP A 84 -10.46 -0.01 -1.42
C ASP A 84 -9.31 -0.50 -0.53
N CYS A 85 -9.37 -0.20 0.77
CA CYS A 85 -8.29 -0.53 1.72
C CYS A 85 -8.69 -1.63 2.71
N VAL A 86 -7.70 -2.43 3.08
CA VAL A 86 -7.76 -3.41 4.16
C VAL A 86 -6.64 -3.14 5.15
N TYR A 87 -6.97 -3.24 6.44
CA TYR A 87 -6.02 -3.07 7.53
C TYR A 87 -5.67 -4.43 8.11
N PHE A 88 -4.38 -4.66 8.32
CA PHE A 88 -3.83 -5.90 8.86
C PHE A 88 -3.15 -5.63 10.19
N THR A 89 -3.33 -6.56 11.12
CA THR A 89 -2.59 -6.62 12.38
C THR A 89 -1.96 -8.01 12.47
N CYS A 90 -0.64 -8.06 12.52
CA CYS A 90 0.15 -9.25 12.80
C CYS A 90 0.63 -9.17 14.25
N PRO A 91 0.08 -9.98 15.17
CA PRO A 91 0.46 -9.93 16.58
C PRO A 91 1.91 -10.35 16.79
N ALA A 92 2.52 -9.84 17.86
CA ALA A 92 3.84 -10.28 18.31
C ALA A 92 3.85 -11.79 18.60
N LYS A 93 4.96 -12.48 18.30
CA LYS A 93 5.14 -13.86 18.77
C LYS A 93 5.29 -13.80 20.30
N PRO A 94 4.51 -14.61 21.07
CA PRO A 94 4.76 -14.74 22.49
C PRO A 94 6.20 -15.20 22.72
N ALA A 95 6.90 -14.57 23.66
CA ALA A 95 8.19 -15.09 24.11
C ALA A 95 7.99 -16.53 24.57
N ASP A 96 8.75 -17.47 24.00
CA ASP A 96 8.74 -18.85 24.50
C ASP A 96 9.28 -18.83 25.94
N PRO A 97 8.56 -19.37 26.93
CA PRO A 97 9.01 -19.36 28.32
C PRO A 97 10.23 -20.27 28.58
N ASP A 98 10.73 -21.01 27.58
CA ASP A 98 11.80 -22.01 27.74
C ASP A 98 13.10 -21.63 27.01
N GLN A 99 13.68 -20.48 27.33
CA GLN A 99 15.14 -20.31 27.23
C GLN A 99 15.67 -19.72 28.54
N ASP A 100 15.60 -20.53 29.59
CA ASP A 100 16.63 -20.48 30.61
C ASP A 100 17.98 -20.77 29.93
N SER A 101 18.93 -19.89 30.23
CA SER A 101 20.33 -20.11 29.94
C SER A 101 20.80 -21.41 30.59
N ASP A 102 21.03 -22.45 29.80
CA ASP A 102 21.85 -23.58 30.27
C ASP A 102 23.08 -23.76 29.39
N THR A 103 24.17 -24.01 30.11
CA THR A 103 25.55 -23.93 29.67
C THR A 103 25.98 -25.30 29.19
N GLY A 104 26.19 -25.45 27.88
CA GLY A 104 27.07 -26.49 27.32
C GLY A 104 26.54 -27.93 27.29
N GLY A 105 26.62 -28.55 26.10
CA GLY A 105 26.48 -30.00 25.98
C GLY A 105 26.21 -30.44 24.54
N LEU A 106 27.22 -31.06 23.92
CA LEU A 106 27.18 -31.75 22.63
C LEU A 106 26.10 -32.85 22.60
N GLU A 107 25.50 -33.14 21.43
CA GLU A 107 25.48 -34.45 20.74
C GLU A 107 24.40 -34.53 19.62
N HIS A 108 24.60 -35.48 18.69
CA HIS A 108 24.14 -35.60 17.29
C HIS A 108 22.65 -35.99 17.03
N GLY A 109 22.08 -35.54 15.89
CA GLY A 109 20.97 -36.21 15.17
C GLY A 109 20.31 -35.37 14.04
N PRO A 110 19.85 -35.95 12.89
CA PRO A 110 20.13 -35.39 11.55
C PRO A 110 19.00 -34.60 10.84
N GLU A 111 19.47 -33.65 10.03
CA GLU A 111 19.01 -33.15 8.71
C GLU A 111 17.52 -33.14 8.31
N GLY A 112 17.05 -31.94 7.89
CA GLY A 112 16.07 -31.85 6.79
C GLY A 112 15.09 -30.68 6.80
N ARG A 113 15.56 -29.46 6.46
CA ARG A 113 14.93 -28.57 5.44
C ARG A 113 15.62 -27.20 5.40
N ASN A 114 16.31 -26.95 4.28
CA ASN A 114 16.80 -25.64 3.87
C ASN A 114 15.65 -24.61 3.81
N LYS A 115 15.57 -23.70 4.78
CA LYS A 115 15.02 -22.37 4.54
C LYS A 115 16.20 -21.41 4.45
N LYS A 116 16.33 -20.80 3.28
CA LYS A 116 17.30 -19.76 2.95
C LYS A 116 17.13 -18.63 3.96
N GLN A 117 17.95 -18.65 5.00
CA GLN A 117 18.05 -17.63 6.03
C GLN A 117 18.55 -16.36 5.34
N ARG A 118 17.64 -15.43 5.05
CA ARG A 118 18.04 -14.07 4.70
C ARG A 118 18.48 -13.43 6.01
N SER A 119 19.79 -13.31 6.14
CA SER A 119 20.53 -12.64 7.20
C SER A 119 19.83 -11.35 7.65
N GLY A 120 19.36 -11.37 8.89
CA GLY A 120 18.98 -10.21 9.68
C GLY A 120 19.37 -10.53 11.12
N ASN A 121 20.57 -10.12 11.51
CA ASN A 121 21.00 -10.10 12.91
C ASN A 121 20.16 -9.06 13.66
N GLU A 122 19.21 -9.48 14.47
CA GLU A 122 18.77 -8.68 15.61
C GLU A 122 18.08 -9.58 16.64
N ASN A 123 18.60 -9.58 17.88
CA ASN A 123 17.86 -10.02 19.05
C ASN A 123 16.65 -9.09 19.22
N THR A 124 15.54 -9.39 18.56
CA THR A 124 14.27 -8.70 18.81
C THR A 124 13.19 -9.74 18.97
N VAL A 125 12.47 -9.65 20.08
CA VAL A 125 11.13 -10.22 20.22
C VAL A 125 10.34 -9.79 18.97
N ASP A 126 9.77 -10.72 18.22
CA ASP A 126 8.94 -10.41 17.05
C ASP A 126 7.86 -9.40 17.45
N LYS A 127 8.01 -8.13 17.06
CA LYS A 127 7.10 -7.04 17.45
C LYS A 127 5.77 -7.18 16.70
N GLU A 128 4.71 -6.62 17.27
CA GLU A 128 3.45 -6.45 16.54
C GLU A 128 3.67 -5.54 15.32
N VAL A 129 3.29 -6.03 14.15
CA VAL A 129 3.34 -5.29 12.89
C VAL A 129 1.93 -5.04 12.41
N LYS A 130 1.65 -3.82 11.96
CA LYS A 130 0.38 -3.48 11.32
C LYS A 130 0.64 -3.00 9.90
N ALA A 131 -0.34 -3.14 9.04
CA ALA A 131 -0.19 -2.68 7.67
C ALA A 131 -1.53 -2.23 7.09
N LEU A 132 -1.48 -1.20 6.26
CA LEU A 132 -2.59 -0.82 5.39
C LEU A 132 -2.23 -1.25 3.96
N ARG A 133 -3.11 -2.01 3.31
CA ARG A 133 -3.01 -2.32 1.88
C ARG A 133 -4.24 -1.80 1.19
N CYS A 134 -4.05 -0.98 0.17
CA CYS A 134 -5.12 -0.45 -0.65
C CYS A 134 -5.00 -0.96 -2.08
N VAL A 135 -6.13 -1.15 -2.73
CA VAL A 135 -6.23 -1.38 -4.17
C VAL A 135 -6.83 -0.14 -4.80
N ILE A 136 -6.17 0.38 -5.82
CA ILE A 136 -6.60 1.56 -6.54
C ILE A 136 -7.05 1.13 -7.93
N THR A 137 -8.31 1.41 -8.24
CA THR A 137 -8.95 1.05 -9.52
C THR A 137 -9.38 2.33 -10.25
N PRO A 138 -9.13 2.47 -11.56
CA PRO A 138 -8.42 1.51 -12.43
C PRO A 138 -6.91 1.53 -12.18
N ASN A 139 -6.18 0.58 -12.78
CA ASN A 139 -4.72 0.49 -12.67
C ASN A 139 -4.02 1.83 -13.03
N ALA A 140 -3.24 2.37 -12.08
CA ALA A 140 -2.53 3.63 -12.25
C ALA A 140 -1.25 3.49 -13.10
N LEU A 141 -0.66 2.29 -13.14
CA LEU A 141 0.65 2.02 -13.75
C LEU A 141 0.49 1.05 -14.91
N ILE A 142 0.65 1.58 -16.12
CA ILE A 142 0.58 0.82 -17.37
C ILE A 142 1.99 0.76 -17.94
N ALA A 143 2.47 -0.44 -18.26
CA ALA A 143 3.83 -0.64 -18.77
C ALA A 143 4.12 0.25 -19.99
N SER A 144 5.33 0.80 -20.03
CA SER A 144 5.80 1.70 -21.09
C SER A 144 4.93 2.93 -21.30
N THR A 145 4.21 3.37 -20.27
CA THR A 145 3.39 4.58 -20.28
C THR A 145 3.76 5.45 -19.10
N ALA A 146 3.99 6.75 -19.33
CA ALA A 146 4.16 7.71 -18.25
C ALA A 146 2.84 7.84 -17.47
N PRO A 147 2.87 7.81 -16.12
CA PRO A 147 1.64 7.84 -15.32
C PRO A 147 0.92 9.19 -15.38
N TYR A 148 1.63 10.27 -15.75
CA TYR A 148 1.11 11.64 -15.79
C TYR A 148 1.59 12.40 -17.02
N THR A 149 0.79 13.38 -17.44
CA THR A 149 1.28 14.53 -18.21
C THR A 149 1.93 15.56 -17.27
N GLN A 150 2.70 16.50 -17.82
CA GLN A 150 3.30 17.58 -17.02
C GLN A 150 2.25 18.36 -16.22
N SER A 151 1.14 18.76 -16.86
CA SER A 151 0.06 19.49 -16.19
C SER A 151 -0.59 18.69 -15.05
N GLN A 152 -0.76 17.37 -15.23
CA GLN A 152 -1.29 16.51 -14.17
C GLN A 152 -0.31 16.42 -12.99
N TRP A 153 0.98 16.30 -13.27
CA TRP A 153 2.00 16.26 -12.24
C TRP A 153 2.13 17.58 -11.47
N ASP A 154 2.06 18.72 -12.16
CA ASP A 154 2.08 20.04 -11.52
C ASP A 154 0.89 20.21 -10.55
N GLN A 155 -0.28 19.68 -10.90
CA GLN A 155 -1.44 19.66 -9.99
C GLN A 155 -1.20 18.77 -8.76
N VAL A 156 -0.55 17.62 -8.93
CA VAL A 156 -0.20 16.71 -7.83
C VAL A 156 0.78 17.39 -6.88
N THR A 157 1.87 17.95 -7.41
CA THR A 157 2.90 18.61 -6.59
C THR A 157 2.36 19.85 -5.88
N THR A 158 1.54 20.65 -6.56
CA THR A 158 0.90 21.84 -5.98
C THR A 158 -0.06 21.46 -4.87
N GLY A 159 -1.03 20.57 -5.13
CA GLY A 159 -2.02 20.16 -4.12
C GLY A 159 -1.42 19.46 -2.92
N LEU A 160 -0.26 18.81 -3.08
CA LEU A 160 0.47 18.20 -1.98
C LEU A 160 1.35 19.19 -1.21
N SER A 161 1.84 20.24 -1.86
CA SER A 161 2.60 21.30 -1.19
C SER A 161 1.68 22.25 -0.40
N GLU A 162 0.49 22.56 -0.95
CA GLU A 162 -0.49 23.42 -0.29
C GLU A 162 -1.12 22.74 0.94
N ASN A 163 -1.24 21.41 0.95
CA ASN A 163 -1.74 20.69 2.14
C ASN A 163 -0.76 20.65 3.32
N ALA A 164 0.47 21.14 3.14
CA ALA A 164 1.40 21.40 4.24
C ALA A 164 1.09 22.73 4.96
N ALA A 165 0.23 23.59 4.40
CA ALA A 165 -0.34 24.75 5.07
C ALA A 165 -1.70 24.39 5.66
N ALA A 166 -1.81 24.43 6.99
CA ALA A 166 -3.10 24.25 7.67
C ALA A 166 -4.09 25.35 7.26
N GLY A 167 -5.28 24.95 6.76
CA GLY A 167 -6.43 25.80 6.41
C GLY A 167 -6.30 26.43 5.02
N VAL A 168 -7.20 26.20 4.06
CA VAL A 168 -8.64 26.50 4.03
C VAL A 168 -9.27 25.64 2.90
N PRO A 169 -10.47 25.06 3.05
CA PRO A 169 -11.15 24.42 1.92
C PRO A 169 -11.61 25.49 0.93
N THR A 170 -11.04 25.51 -0.27
CA THR A 170 -11.50 26.38 -1.36
C THR A 170 -12.85 25.86 -1.88
N PRO A 171 -13.97 26.60 -1.76
CA PRO A 171 -15.19 26.21 -2.45
C PRO A 171 -14.99 26.40 -3.96
N LEU A 172 -15.27 25.35 -4.74
CA LEU A 172 -15.40 25.42 -6.19
C LEU A 172 -16.54 26.39 -6.52
N GLY A 173 -16.21 27.64 -6.84
CA GLY A 173 -17.17 28.65 -7.27
C GLY A 173 -17.64 28.40 -8.70
N PHE A 174 -18.86 27.87 -8.86
CA PHE A 174 -19.55 27.92 -10.14
C PHE A 174 -20.04 29.36 -10.38
N ALA A 175 -19.41 30.08 -11.31
CA ALA A 175 -19.89 31.39 -11.74
C ALA A 175 -21.13 31.21 -12.63
N ALA A 176 -22.32 31.47 -12.08
CA ALA A 176 -23.53 31.63 -12.87
C ALA A 176 -23.52 33.02 -13.55
N ALA A 177 -23.28 33.06 -14.85
CA ALA A 177 -23.46 34.27 -15.64
C ALA A 177 -24.96 34.51 -15.86
N ALA A 178 -25.57 35.36 -15.02
CA ALA A 178 -26.89 35.93 -15.30
C ALA A 178 -26.73 37.05 -16.34
N VAL A 179 -26.95 36.73 -17.63
CA VAL A 179 -27.13 37.76 -18.65
C VAL A 179 -28.56 38.29 -18.51
N GLY A 180 -28.70 39.42 -17.83
CA GLY A 180 -29.92 40.21 -17.83
C GLY A 180 -30.07 40.92 -19.17
N PHE A 181 -31.18 40.68 -19.86
CA PHE A 181 -31.67 41.55 -20.92
C PHE A 181 -32.84 42.36 -20.36
N PHE A 182 -32.62 43.66 -20.18
CA PHE A 182 -33.67 44.64 -19.90
C PHE A 182 -34.05 45.34 -21.20
N LEU A 183 -35.36 45.50 -21.40
CA LEU A 183 -36.07 46.45 -22.27
C LEU A 183 -36.11 46.16 -23.79
N LEU A 184 -37.26 45.64 -24.24
CA LEU A 184 -38.28 46.39 -25.00
C LEU A 184 -39.63 45.63 -25.00
#